data_AF-A0A3R8TAI5-F1
#
_entry.id   AF-A0A3R8TAI5-F1
#
_cell.length_a   1.000
_cell.length_b   1.000
_cell.length_c   1.000
_cell.angle_alpha   90.00
_cell.angle_beta   90.00
_cell.angle_gamma   90.00
#
_symmetry.space_group_name_H-M   'P 1'
#
loop_
_entity.id
_entity.type
_entity.pdbx_description
1 polymer ?
#
loop_
_entity_poly.entity_id
_entity_poly.type
_entity_poly.pdbx_seq_one_letter_code
_entity_poly.pdbx_strand_id
1 'polypeptide(L)'
;PVHWAVLDVADGPGARPDPHCLEAAGRLRNAGIRVLGRLDALYGTRSHETRTCGETVSDAQRYIDWYQVDGFLLDRCPTERAALPGVRRTVTTLRALRDDAHIVLGHGAHPYPGYAENADQLVTFSGPWSDYRWSQVAEWTADYPPDRFCHLVHGVPGPHLEEALRIARWQGAATIWFTDRTDRGGRIDPWETMPGYWDEIVSRIGTGVSE
;
A
#
# COMPACT_ATOMS: atom_id res chain seq x y z
N PRO A 1 13.97 -7.60 -2.35
CA PRO A 1 13.91 -6.89 -1.04
C PRO A 1 12.56 -6.14 -0.85
N VAL A 2 12.03 -6.14 0.37
CA VAL A 2 10.78 -5.41 0.73
C VAL A 2 11.10 -3.92 0.87
N HIS A 3 10.46 -3.06 0.07
CA HIS A 3 10.75 -1.62 0.03
C HIS A 3 10.07 -0.83 1.15
N TRP A 4 8.91 -1.29 1.61
CA TRP A 4 8.16 -0.70 2.71
C TRP A 4 7.20 -1.72 3.33
N ALA A 5 6.76 -1.46 4.56
CA ALA A 5 5.71 -2.19 5.25
C ALA A 5 4.67 -1.20 5.79
N VAL A 6 3.40 -1.58 5.81
CA VAL A 6 2.31 -0.74 6.32
C VAL A 6 1.94 -1.19 7.72
N LEU A 7 1.87 -0.24 8.64
CA LEU A 7 1.39 -0.43 9.98
C LEU A 7 -0.07 0.00 10.08
N ASP A 8 -0.91 -0.92 10.53
CA ASP A 8 -2.27 -0.69 10.98
C ASP A 8 -2.46 -1.38 12.32
N VAL A 9 -2.79 -0.61 13.37
CA VAL A 9 -2.90 -1.11 14.74
C VAL A 9 -4.35 -1.44 15.09
N ALA A 10 -5.28 -0.59 14.66
CA ALA A 10 -6.71 -0.70 14.93
C ALA A 10 -7.52 0.17 13.96
N ASP A 11 -7.44 -0.11 12.66
CA ASP A 11 -7.96 0.73 11.58
C ASP A 11 -7.40 2.16 11.64
N GLY A 12 -6.10 2.26 11.94
CA GLY A 12 -5.38 3.48 12.28
C GLY A 12 -4.27 3.25 13.31
N PRO A 13 -3.71 4.34 13.90
CA PRO A 13 -2.59 4.26 14.84
C PRO A 13 -2.98 3.69 16.23
N GLY A 14 -4.28 3.47 16.46
CA GLY A 14 -4.85 3.09 17.75
C GLY A 14 -5.14 4.28 18.68
N ALA A 15 -5.76 4.01 19.82
CA ALA A 15 -6.05 5.02 20.84
C ALA A 15 -4.83 5.36 21.73
N ARG A 16 -3.84 4.48 21.78
CA ARG A 16 -2.57 4.60 22.51
C ARG A 16 -1.48 3.80 21.79
N PRO A 17 -0.18 4.08 22.02
CA PRO A 17 0.89 3.29 21.44
C PRO A 17 0.77 1.81 21.84
N ASP A 18 0.82 0.92 20.85
CA ASP A 18 0.89 -0.52 21.07
C ASP A 18 2.37 -0.98 21.20
N PRO A 19 2.77 -1.60 22.32
CA PRO A 19 4.15 -2.04 22.54
C PRO A 19 4.69 -3.03 21.49
N HIS A 20 3.85 -3.92 20.97
CA HIS A 20 4.26 -4.90 19.96
C HIS A 20 4.46 -4.22 18.61
N CYS A 21 3.58 -3.29 18.24
CA CYS A 21 3.74 -2.48 17.02
C CYS A 21 4.98 -1.58 17.10
N LEU A 22 5.28 -0.99 18.26
CA LEU A 22 6.50 -0.22 18.49
C LEU A 22 7.76 -1.07 18.26
N GLU A 23 7.80 -2.26 18.83
CA GLU A 23 8.92 -3.18 18.66
C GLU A 23 9.08 -3.61 17.19
N ALA A 24 7.99 -3.96 16.52
CA ALA A 24 8.01 -4.37 15.12
C ALA A 24 8.46 -3.22 14.19
N ALA A 25 7.92 -2.01 14.36
CA ALA A 25 8.31 -0.84 13.59
C ALA A 25 9.80 -0.51 13.79
N GLY A 26 10.28 -0.57 15.03
CA GLY A 26 11.70 -0.37 15.36
C GLY A 26 12.61 -1.38 14.64
N ARG A 27 12.26 -2.67 14.63
CA ARG A 27 13.02 -3.72 13.94
C ARG A 27 13.07 -3.50 12.42
N LEU A 28 11.94 -3.15 11.80
CA LEU A 28 11.86 -2.88 10.36
C LEU A 28 12.72 -1.68 9.97
N ARG A 29 12.63 -0.58 10.72
CA ARG A 29 13.43 0.63 10.47
C ARG A 29 14.92 0.38 10.66
N ASN A 30 15.31 -0.38 11.68
CA ASN A 30 16.72 -0.77 11.88
C ASN A 30 17.25 -1.67 10.75
N ALA A 31 16.37 -2.40 10.06
CA ALA A 31 16.70 -3.15 8.84
C ALA A 31 16.69 -2.30 7.56
N GLY A 32 16.47 -0.99 7.67
CA GLY A 32 16.40 -0.06 6.52
C GLY A 32 15.09 -0.14 5.74
N ILE A 33 14.07 -0.83 6.27
CA ILE A 33 12.75 -0.93 5.65
C ILE A 33 11.91 0.26 6.09
N ARG A 34 11.29 0.95 5.13
CA ARG A 34 10.39 2.07 5.41
C ARG A 34 9.10 1.56 6.07
N VAL A 35 8.67 2.19 7.15
CA VAL A 35 7.38 1.88 7.79
C VAL A 35 6.38 2.98 7.42
N LEU A 36 5.23 2.61 6.89
CA LEU A 36 4.17 3.54 6.48
C LEU A 36 2.96 3.40 7.43
N GLY A 37 2.37 4.50 7.87
CA GLY A 37 1.09 4.44 8.60
C GLY A 37 -0.10 4.31 7.65
N ARG A 38 -1.05 3.41 7.91
CA ARG A 38 -2.30 3.35 7.13
C ARG A 38 -3.23 4.49 7.53
N LEU A 39 -3.59 5.32 6.56
CA LEU A 39 -4.61 6.36 6.67
C LEU A 39 -5.76 6.03 5.74
N ASP A 40 -6.99 6.26 6.19
CA ASP A 40 -8.19 5.97 5.42
C ASP A 40 -8.70 7.22 4.67
N ALA A 41 -8.83 7.12 3.35
CA ALA A 41 -9.32 8.19 2.48
C ALA A 41 -10.82 8.10 2.12
N LEU A 42 -11.54 7.05 2.57
CA LEU A 42 -12.99 6.84 2.41
C LEU A 42 -13.54 7.07 0.98
N TYR A 43 -12.78 6.76 -0.07
CA TYR A 43 -13.17 6.97 -1.47
C TYR A 43 -13.61 8.41 -1.80
N GLY A 44 -13.18 9.41 -1.02
CA GLY A 44 -13.60 10.79 -1.20
C GLY A 44 -15.11 11.05 -0.97
N THR A 45 -15.84 10.11 -0.35
CA THR A 45 -17.29 10.25 -0.12
C THR A 45 -17.63 10.97 1.18
N ARG A 46 -18.67 11.82 1.12
CA ARG A 46 -19.33 12.45 2.28
C ARG A 46 -20.47 11.56 2.78
N SER A 47 -20.17 10.41 3.37
CA SER A 47 -21.19 9.49 3.90
C SER A 47 -21.11 9.41 5.43
N HIS A 48 -22.13 9.98 6.09
CA HIS A 48 -22.70 9.78 7.45
C HIS A 48 -21.81 9.59 8.70
N GLU A 49 -20.56 9.13 8.60
CA GLU A 49 -19.49 9.26 9.58
C GLU A 49 -18.36 10.03 8.87
N THR A 50 -18.44 11.36 8.94
CA THR A 50 -17.52 12.24 8.20
C THR A 50 -16.14 12.15 8.83
N ARG A 51 -15.25 11.28 8.32
CA ARG A 51 -13.83 11.44 8.63
C ARG A 51 -13.36 12.76 8.05
N THR A 52 -12.98 13.68 8.92
CA THR A 52 -12.56 15.02 8.55
C THR A 52 -11.07 15.01 8.20
N CYS A 53 -10.63 15.90 7.31
CA CYS A 53 -9.20 16.13 7.06
C CYS A 53 -8.37 16.27 8.36
N GLY A 54 -8.95 16.88 9.40
CA GLY A 54 -8.32 17.00 10.72
C GLY A 54 -8.09 15.68 11.45
N GLU A 55 -8.94 14.67 11.24
CA GLU A 55 -8.75 13.34 11.83
C GLU A 55 -7.63 12.58 11.11
N THR A 56 -7.58 12.67 9.78
CA THR A 56 -6.45 12.11 9.00
C THR A 56 -5.11 12.72 9.42
N VAL A 57 -5.06 14.03 9.64
CA VAL A 57 -3.85 14.72 10.12
C VAL A 57 -3.50 14.29 11.55
N SER A 58 -4.50 14.14 12.42
CA SER A 58 -4.27 13.69 13.80
C SER A 58 -3.73 12.26 13.85
N ASP A 59 -4.26 11.36 13.02
CA ASP A 59 -3.78 10.00 12.90
C ASP A 59 -2.37 9.96 12.32
N ALA A 60 -2.08 10.78 11.31
CA ALA A 60 -0.74 10.93 10.76
C ALA A 60 0.28 11.37 11.82
N GLN A 61 -0.08 12.37 12.64
CA GLN A 61 0.77 12.83 13.73
C GLN A 61 1.01 11.73 14.77
N ARG A 62 -0.03 10.97 15.15
CA ARG A 62 0.12 9.83 16.07
C ARG A 62 1.06 8.77 15.51
N TYR A 63 0.96 8.45 14.21
CA TYR A 63 1.90 7.51 13.58
C TYR A 63 3.36 8.01 13.65
N ILE A 64 3.58 9.30 13.40
CA ILE A 64 4.91 9.91 13.49
C ILE A 64 5.43 9.87 14.93
N ASP A 65 4.61 10.32 15.89
CA ASP A 65 5.02 10.49 17.29
C ASP A 65 5.24 9.15 17.98
N TRP A 66 4.40 8.16 17.70
CA TRP A 66 4.45 6.87 18.39
C TRP A 66 5.36 5.89 17.66
N TYR A 67 5.14 5.68 16.37
CA TYR A 67 5.79 4.59 15.63
C TYR A 67 6.93 5.08 14.72
N GLN A 68 7.18 6.39 14.68
CA GLN A 68 8.24 7.00 13.87
C GLN A 68 8.18 6.61 12.39
N VAL A 69 6.97 6.50 11.84
CA VAL A 69 6.75 6.11 10.44
C VAL A 69 7.50 7.04 9.48
N ASP A 70 7.93 6.48 8.35
CA ASP A 70 8.66 7.15 7.28
C ASP A 70 7.73 7.68 6.18
N GLY A 71 6.43 7.40 6.28
CA GLY A 71 5.45 7.81 5.29
C GLY A 71 4.06 7.25 5.56
N PHE A 72 3.20 7.28 4.54
CA PHE A 72 1.79 6.93 4.67
C PHE A 72 1.26 6.17 3.45
N LEU A 73 0.41 5.18 3.73
CA LEU A 73 -0.51 4.61 2.74
C LEU A 73 -1.87 5.29 2.91
N LEU A 74 -2.34 6.01 1.88
CA LEU A 74 -3.73 6.47 1.82
C LEU A 74 -4.57 5.36 1.22
N ASP A 75 -5.17 4.53 2.07
CA ASP A 75 -6.01 3.43 1.66
C ASP A 75 -7.40 3.90 1.22
N ARG A 76 -8.06 3.12 0.37
CA ARG A 76 -9.36 3.44 -0.27
C ARG A 76 -9.32 4.82 -0.94
N CYS A 77 -8.24 5.10 -1.66
CA CYS A 77 -8.05 6.35 -2.37
C CYS A 77 -8.94 6.41 -3.63
N PRO A 78 -9.69 7.50 -3.85
CA PRO A 78 -10.57 7.63 -5.02
C PRO A 78 -9.78 7.59 -6.34
N THR A 79 -10.39 7.06 -7.40
CA THR A 79 -9.75 6.93 -8.73
C THR A 79 -10.14 8.06 -9.68
N GLU A 80 -11.20 8.81 -9.37
CA GLU A 80 -11.81 9.78 -10.26
C GLU A 80 -11.02 11.09 -10.32
N ARG A 81 -11.01 11.72 -11.50
CA ARG A 81 -10.39 13.04 -11.72
C ARG A 81 -10.93 14.11 -10.77
N ALA A 82 -12.22 14.06 -10.44
CA ALA A 82 -12.87 15.08 -9.61
C ALA A 82 -12.33 15.13 -8.16
N ALA A 83 -11.87 13.99 -7.63
CA ALA A 83 -11.33 13.90 -6.28
C ALA A 83 -9.84 14.30 -6.19
N LEU A 84 -9.12 14.38 -7.32
CA LEU A 84 -7.68 14.62 -7.39
C LEU A 84 -7.24 15.89 -6.62
N PRO A 85 -7.93 17.04 -6.72
CA PRO A 85 -7.54 18.23 -5.95
C PRO A 85 -7.62 18.02 -4.44
N GLY A 86 -8.56 17.20 -3.97
CA GLY A 86 -8.68 16.81 -2.56
C GLY A 86 -7.50 15.98 -2.10
N VAL A 87 -7.20 14.90 -2.84
CA VAL A 87 -6.08 14.00 -2.54
C VAL A 87 -4.75 14.75 -2.58
N ARG A 88 -4.52 15.62 -3.58
CA ARG A 88 -3.30 16.43 -3.67
C ARG A 88 -3.09 17.33 -2.45
N ARG A 89 -4.17 17.92 -1.92
CA ARG A 89 -4.10 18.70 -0.66
C ARG A 89 -3.69 17.81 0.50
N THR A 90 -4.33 16.65 0.66
CA THR A 90 -3.96 15.68 1.71
C THR A 90 -2.49 15.29 1.63
N VAL A 91 -1.99 14.93 0.44
CA VAL A 91 -0.57 14.55 0.26
C VAL A 91 0.36 15.71 0.61
N THR A 92 0.02 16.93 0.21
CA THR A 92 0.82 18.13 0.55
C THR A 92 0.86 18.34 2.06
N THR A 93 -0.26 18.17 2.76
CA THR A 93 -0.32 18.25 4.22
C THR A 93 0.53 17.17 4.88
N LEU A 94 0.47 15.92 4.42
CA LEU A 94 1.26 14.82 4.98
C LEU A 94 2.77 15.05 4.80
N ARG A 95 3.19 15.56 3.64
CA ARG A 95 4.58 15.95 3.39
C ARG A 95 5.04 17.15 4.21
N ALA A 96 4.11 17.99 4.67
CA ALA A 96 4.43 19.08 5.59
C ALA A 96 4.53 18.63 7.06
N LEU A 97 3.90 17.50 7.43
CA LEU A 97 4.03 16.89 8.76
C LEU A 97 5.33 16.09 8.91
N ARG A 98 5.78 15.46 7.83
CA ARG A 98 7.01 14.68 7.80
C ARG A 98 7.77 14.96 6.51
N ASP A 99 8.95 15.53 6.67
CA ASP A 99 9.90 15.71 5.58
C ASP A 99 10.23 14.37 4.93
N ASP A 100 10.31 14.36 3.60
CA ASP A 100 10.56 13.19 2.77
C ASP A 100 9.59 12.01 3.00
N ALA A 101 8.36 12.30 3.46
CA ALA A 101 7.34 11.28 3.64
C ALA A 101 7.10 10.48 2.35
N HIS A 102 7.27 9.16 2.42
CA HIS A 102 6.96 8.26 1.31
C HIS A 102 5.46 8.02 1.23
N ILE A 103 4.83 8.43 0.13
CA ILE A 103 3.37 8.38 -0.01
C ILE A 103 2.96 7.31 -1.02
N VAL A 104 2.12 6.39 -0.55
CA VAL A 104 1.48 5.36 -1.38
C VAL A 104 -0.02 5.65 -1.46
N LEU A 105 -0.58 5.68 -2.67
CA LEU A 105 -2.03 5.81 -2.87
C LEU A 105 -2.64 4.43 -3.12
N GLY A 106 -3.41 3.96 -2.14
CA GLY A 106 -4.15 2.70 -2.17
C GLY A 106 -5.42 2.79 -3.00
N HIS A 107 -5.30 2.88 -4.33
CA HIS A 107 -6.47 2.94 -5.22
C HIS A 107 -7.14 1.57 -5.42
N GLY A 108 -6.33 0.52 -5.56
CA GLY A 108 -6.79 -0.85 -5.86
C GLY A 108 -7.19 -1.08 -7.33
N ALA A 109 -7.21 -0.03 -8.14
CA ALA A 109 -7.46 -0.05 -9.58
C ALA A 109 -6.72 1.13 -10.25
N HIS A 110 -6.57 1.11 -11.58
CA HIS A 110 -5.94 2.22 -12.31
C HIS A 110 -6.74 3.53 -12.13
N PRO A 111 -6.16 4.57 -11.52
CA PRO A 111 -6.84 5.85 -11.35
C PRO A 111 -6.71 6.73 -12.59
N TYR A 112 -7.32 7.91 -12.53
CA TYR A 112 -7.02 9.00 -13.46
C TYR A 112 -5.49 9.27 -13.52
N PRO A 113 -4.84 9.37 -14.71
CA PRO A 113 -3.37 9.43 -14.80
C PRO A 113 -2.70 10.52 -13.96
N GLY A 114 -3.38 11.65 -13.73
CA GLY A 114 -2.84 12.75 -12.94
C GLY A 114 -2.47 12.37 -11.50
N TYR A 115 -2.97 11.27 -10.94
CA TYR A 115 -2.55 10.80 -9.61
C TYR A 115 -1.07 10.36 -9.58
N ALA A 116 -0.50 9.90 -10.70
CA ALA A 116 0.86 9.35 -10.78
C ALA A 116 1.96 10.36 -10.38
N GLU A 117 1.69 11.65 -10.54
CA GLU A 117 2.61 12.74 -10.20
C GLU A 117 2.51 13.21 -8.74
N ASN A 118 1.48 12.76 -8.01
CA ASN A 118 1.17 13.26 -6.68
C ASN A 118 1.72 12.39 -5.55
N ALA A 119 2.18 11.18 -5.86
CA ALA A 119 2.66 10.21 -4.88
C ALA A 119 3.91 9.48 -5.37
N ASP A 120 4.53 8.75 -4.46
CA ASP A 120 5.72 7.95 -4.73
C ASP A 120 5.33 6.62 -5.39
N GLN A 121 4.23 6.01 -4.95
CA GLN A 121 3.64 4.82 -5.57
C GLN A 121 2.12 4.80 -5.58
N LEU A 122 1.55 4.10 -6.54
CA LEU A 122 0.12 3.87 -6.70
C LEU A 122 -0.14 2.36 -6.64
N VAL A 123 -1.06 1.94 -5.77
CA VAL A 123 -1.59 0.58 -5.79
C VAL A 123 -2.63 0.51 -6.91
N THR A 124 -2.21 0.04 -8.09
CA THR A 124 -3.04 -0.02 -9.30
C THR A 124 -3.84 -1.31 -9.44
N PHE A 125 -3.56 -2.30 -8.58
CA PHE A 125 -4.37 -3.50 -8.44
C PHE A 125 -4.40 -3.94 -6.97
N SER A 126 -5.59 -4.21 -6.44
CA SER A 126 -5.78 -4.88 -5.15
C SER A 126 -6.97 -5.82 -5.24
N GLY A 127 -6.76 -7.13 -5.12
CA GLY A 127 -7.86 -8.09 -5.24
C GLY A 127 -7.44 -9.55 -5.41
N PRO A 128 -8.41 -10.43 -5.74
CA PRO A 128 -8.17 -11.87 -5.83
C PRO A 128 -7.43 -12.26 -7.11
N TRP A 129 -6.68 -13.36 -7.02
CA TRP A 129 -6.01 -14.00 -8.14
C TRP A 129 -6.94 -14.28 -9.33
N SER A 130 -8.21 -14.63 -9.07
CA SER A 130 -9.22 -14.89 -10.10
C SER A 130 -9.42 -13.73 -11.05
N ASP A 131 -9.29 -12.51 -10.53
CA ASP A 131 -9.50 -11.27 -11.27
C ASP A 131 -8.16 -10.78 -11.83
N TYR A 132 -7.08 -10.93 -11.05
CA TYR A 132 -5.74 -10.55 -11.44
C TYR A 132 -5.25 -11.27 -12.71
N ARG A 133 -5.55 -12.56 -12.85
CA ARG A 133 -5.12 -13.33 -14.03
C ARG A 133 -5.71 -12.84 -15.36
N TRP A 134 -6.79 -12.06 -15.28
CA TRP A 134 -7.48 -11.48 -16.44
C TRP A 134 -7.40 -9.95 -16.48
N SER A 135 -6.63 -9.34 -15.57
CA SER A 135 -6.55 -7.89 -15.51
C SER A 135 -5.80 -7.32 -16.72
N GLN A 136 -6.09 -6.07 -17.03
CA GLN A 136 -5.47 -5.34 -18.14
C GLN A 136 -4.71 -4.13 -17.59
N VAL A 137 -3.60 -3.82 -18.23
CA VAL A 137 -2.85 -2.59 -17.96
C VAL A 137 -3.53 -1.39 -18.62
N ALA A 138 -3.54 -0.26 -17.93
CA ALA A 138 -3.96 1.00 -18.55
C ALA A 138 -2.82 1.60 -19.37
N GLU A 139 -3.08 1.98 -20.63
CA GLU A 139 -2.05 2.45 -21.59
C GLU A 139 -1.15 3.55 -21.05
N TRP A 140 -1.72 4.50 -20.29
CA TRP A 140 -0.99 5.64 -19.72
C TRP A 140 0.12 5.23 -18.73
N THR A 141 0.08 4.03 -18.14
CA THR A 141 1.13 3.61 -17.21
C THR A 141 2.47 3.41 -17.91
N ALA A 142 2.47 3.21 -19.24
CA ALA A 142 3.68 3.12 -20.05
C ALA A 142 4.52 4.41 -20.05
N ASP A 143 3.92 5.55 -19.73
CA ASP A 143 4.60 6.85 -19.65
C ASP A 143 5.40 7.04 -18.33
N TYR A 144 5.31 6.06 -17.41
CA TYR A 144 5.89 6.15 -16.07
C TYR A 144 6.81 4.96 -15.76
N PRO A 145 7.84 5.14 -14.91
CA PRO A 145 8.69 4.04 -14.48
C PRO A 145 7.89 3.01 -13.66
N PRO A 146 8.22 1.71 -13.78
CA PRO A 146 7.45 0.63 -13.16
C PRO A 146 7.49 0.65 -11.63
N ASP A 147 8.51 1.31 -11.04
CA ASP A 147 8.64 1.53 -9.59
C ASP A 147 7.52 2.39 -9.00
N ARG A 148 6.71 3.07 -9.84
CA ARG A 148 5.53 3.81 -9.39
C ARG A 148 4.30 2.93 -9.15
N PHE A 149 4.31 1.67 -9.58
CA PHE A 149 3.12 0.83 -9.55
C PHE A 149 3.30 -0.37 -8.62
N CYS A 150 2.26 -0.58 -7.80
CA CYS A 150 2.18 -1.64 -6.81
C CYS A 150 0.96 -2.51 -7.04
N HIS A 151 1.13 -3.84 -7.06
CA HIS A 151 0.04 -4.81 -7.13
C HIS A 151 -0.04 -5.64 -5.85
N LEU A 152 -1.22 -5.66 -5.22
CA LEU A 152 -1.54 -6.49 -4.07
C LEU A 152 -2.49 -7.60 -4.53
N VAL A 153 -2.05 -8.86 -4.49
CA VAL A 153 -2.87 -9.98 -4.98
C VAL A 153 -2.99 -11.06 -3.92
N HIS A 154 -4.23 -11.42 -3.60
CA HIS A 154 -4.53 -12.47 -2.63
C HIS A 154 -5.14 -13.70 -3.30
N GLY A 155 -5.13 -14.83 -2.60
CA GLY A 155 -5.58 -16.12 -3.11
C GLY A 155 -4.72 -16.67 -4.25
N VAL A 156 -3.44 -16.27 -4.35
CA VAL A 156 -2.51 -16.78 -5.35
C VAL A 156 -2.01 -18.14 -4.88
N PRO A 157 -2.30 -19.24 -5.59
CA PRO A 157 -1.74 -20.54 -5.21
C PRO A 157 -0.23 -20.56 -5.55
N GLY A 158 0.58 -21.25 -4.73
CA GLY A 158 2.04 -21.37 -4.94
C GLY A 158 2.46 -21.70 -6.38
N PRO A 159 1.83 -22.69 -7.06
CA PRO A 159 2.13 -23.02 -8.45
C PRO A 159 1.90 -21.88 -9.47
N HIS A 160 1.10 -20.86 -9.12
CA HIS A 160 0.82 -19.71 -9.99
C HIS A 160 1.69 -18.48 -9.70
N LEU A 161 2.64 -18.56 -8.76
CA LEU A 161 3.50 -17.42 -8.41
C LEU A 161 4.31 -16.90 -9.62
N GLU A 162 4.85 -17.79 -10.45
CA GLU A 162 5.60 -17.38 -11.66
C GLU A 162 4.70 -16.68 -12.68
N GLU A 163 3.47 -17.16 -12.82
CA GLU A 163 2.47 -16.54 -13.68
C GLU A 163 2.08 -15.14 -13.16
N ALA A 164 1.83 -15.00 -11.87
CA ALA A 164 1.52 -13.73 -11.22
C ALA A 164 2.67 -12.71 -11.37
N LEU A 165 3.92 -13.17 -11.20
CA LEU A 165 5.11 -12.35 -11.42
C LEU A 165 5.21 -11.89 -12.88
N ARG A 166 4.93 -12.77 -13.85
CA ARG A 166 4.93 -12.42 -15.27
C ARG A 166 3.87 -11.37 -15.60
N ILE A 167 2.67 -11.50 -15.02
CA ILE A 167 1.59 -10.51 -15.18
C ILE A 167 2.03 -9.16 -14.63
N ALA A 168 2.59 -9.12 -13.41
CA ALA A 168 3.05 -7.87 -12.79
C ALA A 168 4.09 -7.15 -13.67
N ARG A 169 5.09 -7.88 -14.16
CA ARG A 169 6.11 -7.32 -15.07
C ARG A 169 5.51 -6.81 -16.37
N TRP A 170 4.57 -7.55 -16.97
CA TRP A 170 3.94 -7.15 -18.22
C TRP A 170 3.07 -5.90 -18.07
N GLN A 171 2.43 -5.74 -16.91
CA GLN A 171 1.64 -4.56 -16.59
C GLN A 171 2.47 -3.40 -16.01
N GLY A 172 3.79 -3.57 -15.90
CA GLY A 172 4.70 -2.53 -15.44
C GLY A 172 4.69 -2.27 -13.93
N ALA A 173 4.26 -3.23 -13.10
CA ALA A 173 4.35 -3.10 -11.64
C ALA A 173 5.65 -3.71 -11.10
N ALA A 174 6.53 -2.88 -10.56
CA ALA A 174 7.78 -3.34 -9.93
C ALA A 174 7.62 -3.66 -8.44
N THR A 175 6.59 -3.12 -7.77
CA THR A 175 6.27 -3.48 -6.38
C THR A 175 5.11 -4.46 -6.35
N ILE A 176 5.26 -5.55 -5.60
CA ILE A 176 4.24 -6.60 -5.50
C ILE A 176 4.12 -7.14 -4.08
N TRP A 177 2.93 -7.59 -3.73
CA TRP A 177 2.70 -8.46 -2.59
C TRP A 177 1.71 -9.55 -2.97
N PHE A 178 2.13 -10.81 -2.87
CA PHE A 178 1.30 -11.98 -3.17
C PHE A 178 1.07 -12.83 -1.93
N THR A 179 -0.16 -13.28 -1.74
CA THR A 179 -0.52 -14.17 -0.62
C THR A 179 -1.49 -15.26 -1.08
N ASP A 180 -1.37 -16.45 -0.50
CA ASP A 180 -2.31 -17.57 -0.68
C ASP A 180 -3.58 -17.40 0.16
N ARG A 181 -3.55 -16.46 1.11
CA ARG A 181 -4.70 -16.11 1.94
C ARG A 181 -5.83 -15.57 1.08
N THR A 182 -7.06 -15.87 1.47
CA THR A 182 -8.27 -15.41 0.78
C THR A 182 -9.08 -14.53 1.71
N ASP A 183 -9.76 -13.56 1.11
CA ASP A 183 -10.68 -12.65 1.81
C ASP A 183 -11.98 -13.35 2.24
N ARG A 184 -12.20 -14.59 1.77
CA ARG A 184 -13.44 -15.37 1.94
C ARG A 184 -14.70 -14.56 1.58
N GLY A 185 -14.63 -13.80 0.49
CA GLY A 185 -15.71 -12.91 0.06
C GLY A 185 -15.88 -11.72 0.99
N GLY A 186 -14.77 -11.04 1.31
CA GLY A 186 -14.72 -9.86 2.18
C GLY A 186 -14.96 -10.11 3.68
N ARG A 187 -14.91 -11.36 4.16
CA ARG A 187 -15.16 -11.71 5.57
C ARG A 187 -13.91 -11.68 6.45
N ILE A 188 -12.74 -11.80 5.82
CA ILE A 188 -11.44 -11.83 6.48
C ILE A 188 -10.54 -10.89 5.70
N ASP A 189 -9.65 -10.17 6.38
CA ASP A 189 -8.59 -9.45 5.71
C ASP A 189 -7.51 -10.46 5.23
N PRO A 190 -7.31 -10.64 3.91
CA PRO A 190 -6.29 -11.57 3.41
C PRO A 190 -4.85 -11.12 3.74
N TRP A 191 -4.64 -9.88 4.19
CA TRP A 191 -3.33 -9.31 4.47
C TRP A 191 -2.89 -9.48 5.93
N GLU A 192 -3.78 -9.92 6.83
CA GLU A 192 -3.51 -10.07 8.28
C GLU A 192 -2.42 -11.08 8.62
N THR A 193 -2.19 -12.07 7.75
CA THR A 193 -1.27 -13.18 8.03
C THR A 193 -0.28 -13.41 6.91
N MET A 194 0.90 -13.93 7.27
CA MET A 194 1.93 -14.25 6.31
C MET A 194 1.49 -15.36 5.33
N PRO A 195 1.95 -15.28 4.06
CA PRO A 195 1.71 -16.33 3.08
C PRO A 195 2.31 -17.67 3.52
N GLY A 196 1.64 -18.78 3.19
CA GLY A 196 2.14 -20.13 3.48
C GLY A 196 3.45 -20.48 2.76
N TYR A 197 3.78 -19.75 1.69
CA TYR A 197 4.97 -19.94 0.85
C TYR A 197 6.00 -18.80 0.96
N TRP A 198 6.06 -18.11 2.11
CA TRP A 198 6.90 -16.94 2.30
C TRP A 198 8.35 -17.10 1.79
N ASP A 199 8.99 -18.23 2.13
CA ASP A 199 10.37 -18.52 1.74
C ASP A 199 10.54 -18.65 0.20
N GLU A 200 9.52 -19.15 -0.49
CA GLU A 200 9.49 -19.26 -1.95
C GLU A 200 9.37 -17.88 -2.63
N ILE A 201 8.62 -16.94 -2.04
CA ILE A 201 8.59 -15.55 -2.53
C ILE A 201 9.95 -14.89 -2.35
N VAL A 202 10.54 -14.97 -1.16
CA VAL A 202 11.80 -14.28 -0.83
C VAL A 202 12.94 -14.77 -1.73
N SER A 203 13.04 -16.08 -1.96
CA SER A 203 14.06 -16.66 -2.85
C SER A 203 13.93 -16.18 -4.31
N ARG A 204 12.71 -15.93 -4.79
CA ARG A 204 12.45 -15.51 -6.19
C ARG A 204 12.61 -14.01 -6.43
N ILE A 205 12.42 -13.17 -5.41
CA ILE A 205 12.60 -11.71 -5.50
C ILE A 205 14.08 -11.31 -5.33
N GLY A 206 14.94 -12.26 -4.95
CA GLY A 206 16.37 -12.07 -4.77
C GLY A 206 16.71 -11.54 -3.38
N THR A 207 17.63 -12.24 -2.71
CA THR A 207 18.38 -11.75 -1.55
C THR A 207 19.27 -10.61 -2.03
N GLY A 208 18.86 -9.36 -1.82
CA GLY A 208 19.77 -8.22 -1.80
C GLY A 208 20.66 -8.24 -0.57
N VAL A 209 21.33 -9.36 -0.31
CA VAL A 209 22.37 -9.51 0.71
C VAL A 209 23.55 -10.11 -0.04
N SER A 210 24.41 -9.23 -0.55
CA SER A 210 25.79 -9.61 -0.82
C SER A 210 26.44 -9.96 0.51
N GLU A 211 27.16 -11.08 0.52
CA GLU A 211 28.17 -11.45 1.52
C GLU A 211 29.14 -10.29 1.85
#